data_AF-A0A1G8LAZ9-F1
#
_entry.id   AF-A0A1G8LAZ9-F1
#
_cell.length_a   1.000
_cell.length_b   1.000
_cell.length_c   1.000
_cell.angle_alpha   90.00
_cell.angle_beta   90.00
_cell.angle_gamma   90.00
#
_symmetry.space_group_name_H-M   'P 1'
#
loop_
_entity.id
_entity.type
_entity.pdbx_description
1 polymer ?
#
loop_
_entity_poly.entity_id
_entity_poly.type
_entity_poly.pdbx_seq_one_letter_code
_entity_poly.pdbx_strand_id
1 'polypeptide(L)'
;MEIFWYIAIGIVLTVFFVLDGYDFGTGIIHLFFAKKEKDKEVITKSAGLFWDSNEVWLVAAGGMLFMAFPTFYASVFSGFYLPLIIVLWLIVFRAIGLEFRGQFKYQMWKDIWDVSFGVSSLLLALFFGIALGNIVRGVNLGGVENGVSAHEGHYFFLPLWDSSFSPLTEHPGVIDWFTIIIGLIAVVTLAIHGANWVILKTNSSINSKLKGVIFKLNITLAVLTLFSLFVWQKVNPNSLDNFSDKPYLMVFPLIYFTGLIGLFFINKIKKDSHAFVLSTLIIVGGITSSLASLFPVILPSVNDTHEHLTIYNTAAESYGLSVALNWAIIGFILLIVYFIVQKRLMGGKVDHMDYGH
;
A
#
# COMPACT_ATOMS: atom_id res chain seq x y z
N MET A 1 0.84 -16.18 -20.70
CA MET A 1 -0.09 -16.21 -19.53
C MET A 1 0.38 -15.31 -18.39
N GLU A 2 1.69 -15.09 -18.32
CA GLU A 2 2.44 -14.31 -17.34
C GLU A 2 1.96 -12.86 -17.27
N ILE A 3 1.76 -12.21 -18.42
CA ILE A 3 1.25 -10.83 -18.50
C ILE A 3 -0.15 -10.71 -17.87
N PHE A 4 -1.04 -11.68 -18.13
CA PHE A 4 -2.38 -11.69 -17.54
C PHE A 4 -2.29 -11.75 -16.01
N TRP A 5 -1.47 -12.67 -15.48
CA TRP A 5 -1.30 -12.82 -14.04
C TRP A 5 -0.61 -11.63 -13.40
N TYR A 6 0.37 -11.02 -14.07
CA TYR A 6 0.99 -9.78 -13.62
C TYR A 6 -0.05 -8.66 -13.47
N ILE A 7 -0.91 -8.47 -14.48
CA ILE A 7 -1.98 -7.47 -14.43
C ILE A 7 -3.01 -7.82 -13.35
N ALA A 8 -3.43 -9.08 -13.25
CA ALA A 8 -4.41 -9.52 -12.26
C ALA A 8 -3.91 -9.26 -10.82
N ILE A 9 -2.67 -9.61 -10.52
CA ILE A 9 -2.05 -9.36 -9.22
C ILE A 9 -1.87 -7.87 -8.96
N GLY A 10 -1.43 -7.11 -9.98
CA GLY A 10 -1.35 -5.65 -9.89
C GLY A 10 -2.69 -5.00 -9.56
N ILE A 11 -3.78 -5.49 -10.14
CA ILE A 11 -5.15 -5.06 -9.82
C ILE A 11 -5.51 -5.42 -8.38
N VAL A 12 -5.29 -6.65 -7.95
CA VAL A 12 -5.61 -7.11 -6.58
C VAL A 12 -4.85 -6.28 -5.53
N LEU A 13 -3.55 -6.05 -5.73
CA LEU A 13 -2.73 -5.21 -4.86
C LEU A 13 -3.21 -3.75 -4.87
N THR A 14 -3.55 -3.20 -6.05
CA THR A 14 -4.09 -1.84 -6.13
C THR A 14 -5.41 -1.73 -5.39
N VAL A 15 -6.31 -2.71 -5.54
CA VAL A 15 -7.58 -2.76 -4.80
C VAL A 15 -7.34 -2.88 -3.31
N PHE A 16 -6.40 -3.72 -2.86
CA PHE A 16 -6.00 -3.79 -1.45
C PHE A 16 -5.60 -2.41 -0.91
N PHE A 17 -4.67 -1.71 -1.58
CA PHE A 17 -4.22 -0.39 -1.12
C PHE A 17 -5.29 0.70 -1.22
N VAL A 18 -6.29 0.57 -2.10
CA VAL A 18 -7.44 1.47 -2.12
C VAL A 18 -8.39 1.16 -0.96
N LEU A 19 -8.67 -0.11 -0.70
CA LEU A 19 -9.64 -0.51 0.31
C LEU A 19 -9.04 -0.43 1.72
N ASP A 20 -8.03 -1.23 2.01
CA ASP A 20 -7.40 -1.25 3.33
C ASP A 20 -6.58 0.02 3.58
N GLY A 21 -6.19 0.74 2.51
CA GLY A 21 -5.53 2.03 2.64
C GLY A 21 -6.39 3.12 3.27
N TYR A 22 -7.73 3.08 3.12
CA TYR A 22 -8.56 4.01 3.88
C TYR A 22 -8.65 3.60 5.35
N ASP A 23 -8.53 2.32 5.70
CA ASP A 23 -8.50 1.87 7.10
C ASP A 23 -7.20 2.29 7.79
N PHE A 24 -6.05 2.07 7.12
CA PHE A 24 -4.76 2.60 7.59
C PHE A 24 -4.81 4.12 7.75
N GLY A 25 -5.33 4.81 6.74
CA GLY A 25 -5.53 6.25 6.78
C GLY A 25 -6.40 6.71 7.94
N THR A 26 -7.50 6.00 8.19
CA THR A 26 -8.43 6.28 9.28
C THR A 26 -7.74 6.12 10.64
N GLY A 27 -6.89 5.12 10.81
CA GLY A 27 -6.03 4.96 12.00
C GLY A 27 -5.02 6.09 12.18
N ILE A 28 -4.39 6.57 11.11
CA ILE A 28 -3.48 7.73 11.17
C ILE A 28 -4.25 9.00 11.57
N ILE A 29 -5.45 9.19 11.01
CA ILE A 29 -6.31 10.32 11.36
C ILE A 29 -6.80 10.24 12.80
N HIS A 30 -7.13 9.03 13.26
CA HIS A 30 -7.48 8.74 14.65
C HIS A 30 -6.36 9.17 15.60
N LEU A 31 -5.11 8.77 15.32
CA LEU A 31 -3.96 9.02 16.18
C LEU A 31 -3.68 10.51 16.39
N PHE A 32 -3.73 11.31 15.32
CA PHE A 32 -3.26 12.71 15.36
C PHE A 32 -4.37 13.76 15.44
N PHE A 33 -5.58 13.47 14.95
CA PHE A 33 -6.60 14.50 14.75
C PHE A 33 -7.88 14.31 15.57
N ALA A 34 -8.12 13.11 16.11
CA ALA A 34 -9.25 12.81 17.00
C ALA A 34 -8.94 13.22 18.45
N LYS A 35 -9.42 14.39 18.87
CA LYS A 35 -9.15 14.93 20.22
C LYS A 35 -10.26 14.63 21.23
N LYS A 36 -11.48 14.41 20.76
CA LYS A 36 -12.66 14.15 21.59
C LYS A 36 -13.06 12.69 21.45
N GLU A 37 -13.62 12.10 22.51
CA GLU A 37 -14.10 10.72 22.47
C GLU A 37 -15.11 10.48 21.35
N LYS A 38 -16.01 11.44 21.12
CA LYS A 38 -16.97 11.37 20.00
C LYS A 38 -16.29 11.32 18.63
N ASP A 39 -15.17 12.03 18.46
CA ASP A 39 -14.42 12.00 17.19
C ASP A 39 -13.75 10.63 17.03
N LYS A 40 -13.16 10.10 18.10
CA LYS A 40 -12.51 8.78 18.12
C LYS A 40 -13.50 7.65 17.80
N GLU A 41 -14.65 7.62 18.46
CA GLU A 41 -15.69 6.62 18.24
C GLU A 41 -16.20 6.62 16.79
N VAL A 42 -16.46 7.80 16.22
CA VAL A 42 -16.95 7.92 14.84
C VAL A 42 -15.90 7.44 13.83
N ILE A 43 -14.63 7.78 14.05
CA ILE A 43 -13.52 7.38 13.19
C ILE A 43 -13.33 5.86 13.27
N THR A 44 -13.22 5.30 14.48
CA THR A 44 -13.05 3.86 14.71
C THR A 44 -14.21 3.05 14.11
N LYS A 45 -15.45 3.51 14.30
CA LYS A 45 -16.65 2.89 13.70
C LYS A 45 -16.61 2.87 12.17
N SER A 46 -16.07 3.90 11.55
CA SER A 46 -16.00 3.99 10.08
C SER A 46 -15.00 3.03 9.44
N ALA A 47 -13.94 2.65 10.16
CA ALA A 47 -12.99 1.62 9.73
C ALA A 47 -13.46 0.22 10.16
N GLY A 48 -13.95 0.11 11.40
CA GLY A 48 -14.42 -1.12 12.03
C GLY A 48 -15.38 -1.96 11.18
N LEU A 49 -16.31 -1.30 10.49
CA LEU A 49 -17.31 -2.00 9.66
C LEU A 49 -16.72 -2.66 8.39
N PHE A 50 -15.52 -2.27 7.96
CA PHE A 50 -14.97 -2.66 6.65
C PHE A 50 -13.62 -3.38 6.70
N TRP A 51 -12.81 -3.19 7.76
CA TRP A 51 -11.41 -3.65 7.78
C TRP A 51 -11.25 -5.16 7.50
N ASP A 52 -12.06 -6.02 8.13
CA ASP A 52 -11.95 -7.48 7.99
C ASP A 52 -12.24 -7.92 6.54
N SER A 53 -13.19 -7.23 5.89
CA SER A 53 -13.50 -7.43 4.47
C SER A 53 -12.38 -7.00 3.53
N ASN A 54 -11.59 -6.00 3.93
CA ASN A 54 -10.52 -5.43 3.10
C ASN A 54 -9.22 -6.25 3.18
N GLU A 55 -8.93 -6.87 4.32
CA GLU A 55 -7.74 -7.72 4.52
C GLU A 55 -7.71 -8.96 3.62
N VAL A 56 -8.88 -9.45 3.19
CA VAL A 56 -8.98 -10.58 2.24
C VAL A 56 -8.20 -10.31 0.95
N TRP A 57 -8.08 -9.04 0.53
CA TRP A 57 -7.33 -8.66 -0.67
C TRP A 57 -5.82 -8.88 -0.52
N LEU A 58 -5.26 -8.69 0.67
CA LEU A 58 -3.85 -8.97 0.94
C LEU A 58 -3.57 -10.47 0.87
N VAL A 59 -4.44 -11.28 1.50
CA VAL A 59 -4.34 -12.74 1.48
C VAL A 59 -4.46 -13.27 0.05
N ALA A 60 -5.42 -12.74 -0.72
CA ALA A 60 -5.59 -13.09 -2.13
C ALA A 60 -4.35 -12.72 -2.96
N ALA A 61 -3.77 -11.53 -2.74
CA ALA A 61 -2.53 -11.12 -3.42
C ALA A 61 -1.38 -12.09 -3.11
N GLY A 62 -1.18 -12.45 -1.84
CA GLY A 62 -0.16 -13.41 -1.42
C GLY A 62 -0.35 -14.78 -2.07
N GLY A 63 -1.58 -15.31 -2.06
CA GLY A 63 -1.91 -16.59 -2.71
C GLY A 63 -1.72 -16.57 -4.23
N MET A 64 -2.10 -15.48 -4.90
CA MET A 64 -1.89 -15.32 -6.34
C MET A 64 -0.41 -15.19 -6.68
N LEU A 65 0.38 -14.47 -5.88
CA LEU A 65 1.83 -14.37 -6.05
C LEU A 65 2.50 -15.73 -5.90
N PHE A 66 2.16 -16.48 -4.84
CA PHE A 66 2.68 -17.83 -4.63
C PHE A 66 2.35 -18.76 -5.80
N MET A 67 1.13 -18.68 -6.33
CA MET A 67 0.69 -19.52 -7.43
C MET A 67 1.31 -19.10 -8.78
N ALA A 68 1.27 -17.81 -9.13
CA ALA A 68 1.66 -17.35 -10.46
C ALA A 68 3.16 -17.09 -10.58
N PHE A 69 3.80 -16.59 -9.51
CA PHE A 69 5.20 -16.20 -9.49
C PHE A 69 5.93 -16.76 -8.24
N PRO A 70 6.02 -18.09 -8.08
CA PRO A 70 6.53 -18.72 -6.86
C PRO A 70 7.96 -18.30 -6.49
N THR A 71 8.85 -18.15 -7.49
CA THR A 71 10.23 -17.71 -7.25
C THR A 71 10.27 -16.29 -6.68
N PHE A 72 9.47 -15.37 -7.24
CA PHE A 72 9.36 -14.01 -6.72
C PHE A 72 8.77 -13.99 -5.30
N TYR A 73 7.71 -14.77 -5.07
CA TYR A 73 7.13 -14.93 -3.74
C TYR A 73 8.17 -15.40 -2.72
N ALA A 74 8.90 -16.48 -3.01
CA ALA A 74 9.92 -17.01 -2.12
C ALA A 74 11.05 -16.01 -1.84
N SER A 75 11.50 -15.31 -2.89
CA SER A 75 12.58 -14.31 -2.79
C SER A 75 12.17 -13.14 -1.89
N VAL A 76 10.99 -12.55 -2.12
CA VAL A 76 10.49 -11.41 -1.34
C VAL A 76 10.23 -11.80 0.12
N PHE A 77 9.61 -12.96 0.38
CA PHE A 77 9.30 -13.39 1.75
C PHE A 77 10.53 -13.79 2.56
N SER A 78 11.56 -14.33 1.90
CA SER A 78 12.84 -14.64 2.55
C SER A 78 13.70 -13.39 2.76
N GLY A 79 13.80 -12.53 1.73
CA GLY A 79 14.67 -11.36 1.78
C GLY A 79 14.17 -10.21 2.64
N PHE A 80 12.84 -10.03 2.72
CA PHE A 80 12.20 -9.07 3.63
C PHE A 80 11.68 -9.72 4.91
N TYR A 81 12.31 -10.81 5.38
CA TYR A 81 11.86 -11.59 6.52
C TYR A 81 11.46 -10.72 7.73
N LEU A 82 12.38 -9.91 8.26
CA LEU A 82 12.13 -9.12 9.47
C LEU A 82 11.05 -8.03 9.26
N PRO A 83 11.07 -7.22 8.18
CA PRO A 83 9.96 -6.30 7.87
C PRO A 83 8.60 -6.97 7.75
N LEU A 84 8.51 -8.15 7.13
CA LEU A 84 7.25 -8.87 6.98
C LEU A 84 6.72 -9.41 8.30
N ILE A 85 7.60 -9.87 9.20
CA ILE A 85 7.21 -10.22 10.57
C ILE A 85 6.69 -9.00 11.33
N ILE A 86 7.31 -7.83 11.15
CA ILE A 86 6.80 -6.57 11.74
C ILE A 86 5.42 -6.25 11.19
N VAL A 87 5.22 -6.28 9.86
CA VAL A 87 3.93 -6.05 9.21
C VAL A 87 2.86 -7.01 9.75
N LEU A 88 3.16 -8.31 9.90
CA LEU A 88 2.26 -9.30 10.48
C LEU A 88 1.79 -8.89 11.88
N TRP A 89 2.72 -8.54 12.77
CA TRP A 89 2.38 -8.10 14.12
C TRP A 89 1.55 -6.81 14.11
N LEU A 90 1.88 -5.86 13.24
CA LEU A 90 1.12 -4.62 13.13
C LEU A 90 -0.31 -4.86 12.65
N ILE A 91 -0.54 -5.77 11.70
CA ILE A 91 -1.90 -6.18 11.27
C ILE A 91 -2.67 -6.76 12.46
N VAL A 92 -2.05 -7.63 13.26
CA VAL A 92 -2.67 -8.19 14.47
C VAL A 92 -3.03 -7.08 15.46
N PHE A 93 -2.09 -6.18 15.79
CA PHE A 93 -2.31 -5.07 16.72
C PHE A 93 -3.40 -4.09 16.25
N ARG A 94 -3.54 -3.91 14.94
CA ARG A 94 -4.60 -3.10 14.33
C ARG A 94 -5.97 -3.74 14.56
N ALA A 95 -6.11 -5.02 14.20
CA ALA A 95 -7.36 -5.77 14.33
C ALA A 95 -7.86 -5.81 15.78
N ILE A 96 -7.00 -6.21 16.72
CA ILE A 96 -7.37 -6.25 18.14
C ILE A 96 -7.63 -4.84 18.70
N GLY A 97 -6.94 -3.82 18.18
CA GLY A 97 -7.19 -2.43 18.55
C GLY A 97 -8.61 -1.97 18.24
N LEU A 98 -9.18 -2.40 17.11
CA LEU A 98 -10.56 -2.11 16.75
C LEU A 98 -11.55 -2.92 17.58
N GLU A 99 -11.34 -4.24 17.68
CA GLU A 99 -12.27 -5.17 18.32
C GLU A 99 -12.29 -5.05 19.85
N PHE A 100 -11.12 -4.84 20.48
CA PHE A 100 -11.03 -4.85 21.94
C PHE A 100 -11.38 -3.50 22.54
N ARG A 101 -11.28 -2.39 21.80
CA ARG A 101 -11.57 -1.04 22.30
C ARG A 101 -12.92 -0.93 23.03
N GLY A 102 -13.96 -1.59 22.51
CA GLY A 102 -15.32 -1.53 23.04
C GLY A 102 -15.62 -2.46 24.22
N GLN A 103 -14.73 -3.41 24.54
CA GLN A 103 -15.01 -4.50 25.48
C GLN A 103 -15.10 -4.03 26.94
N PHE A 104 -14.29 -3.05 27.32
CA PHE A 104 -14.26 -2.53 28.70
C PHE A 104 -14.44 -1.02 28.74
N LYS A 105 -15.27 -0.56 29.69
CA LYS A 105 -15.61 0.86 29.89
C LYS A 105 -14.59 1.59 30.79
N TYR A 106 -13.30 1.31 30.62
CA TYR A 106 -12.22 2.00 31.33
C TYR A 106 -11.41 2.88 30.38
N GLN A 107 -11.08 4.11 30.80
CA GLN A 107 -10.35 5.05 29.94
C GLN A 107 -8.96 4.53 29.55
N MET A 108 -8.22 3.95 30.50
CA MET A 108 -6.91 3.34 30.25
C MET A 108 -6.99 2.23 29.19
N TRP A 109 -8.07 1.45 29.19
CA TRP A 109 -8.30 0.39 28.20
C TRP A 109 -8.52 0.97 26.80
N LYS A 110 -9.38 1.99 26.69
CA LYS A 110 -9.62 2.69 25.42
C LYS A 110 -8.35 3.34 24.88
N ASP A 111 -7.56 4.00 25.73
CA ASP A 111 -6.35 4.70 25.32
C ASP A 111 -5.28 3.75 24.76
N ILE A 112 -5.10 2.57 25.37
CA ILE A 112 -4.16 1.55 24.87
C ILE A 112 -4.56 1.11 23.45
N TRP A 113 -5.83 0.79 23.24
CA TRP A 113 -6.31 0.30 21.94
C TRP A 113 -6.43 1.40 20.88
N ASP A 114 -6.72 2.63 21.31
CA ASP A 114 -6.67 3.83 20.47
C ASP A 114 -5.27 4.08 19.90
N VAL A 115 -4.24 3.95 20.76
CA VAL A 115 -2.83 4.08 20.36
C VAL A 115 -2.41 2.88 19.51
N SER A 116 -2.80 1.66 19.90
CA SER A 116 -2.53 0.44 19.11
C SER A 116 -3.05 0.57 17.69
N PHE A 117 -4.32 0.94 17.51
CA PHE A 117 -4.95 1.14 16.21
C PHE A 117 -4.23 2.23 15.38
N GLY A 118 -3.91 3.36 16.01
CA GLY A 118 -3.27 4.48 15.33
C GLY A 118 -1.82 4.20 14.90
N VAL A 119 -1.00 3.71 15.83
CA VAL A 119 0.44 3.45 15.60
C VAL A 119 0.63 2.28 14.64
N SER A 120 -0.15 1.20 14.79
CA SER A 120 -0.08 0.07 13.86
C SER A 120 -0.43 0.50 12.43
N SER A 121 -1.51 1.27 12.26
CA SER A 121 -1.93 1.78 10.95
C SER A 121 -0.88 2.70 10.30
N LEU A 122 -0.25 3.57 11.10
CA LEU A 122 0.84 4.43 10.63
C LEU A 122 2.04 3.60 10.17
N LEU A 123 2.49 2.67 11.00
CA LEU A 123 3.65 1.84 10.69
C LEU A 123 3.38 0.91 9.51
N LEU A 124 2.15 0.39 9.36
CA LEU A 124 1.76 -0.40 8.18
C LEU A 124 1.89 0.42 6.89
N ALA A 125 1.33 1.62 6.87
CA ALA A 125 1.47 2.53 5.73
C ALA A 125 2.94 2.83 5.41
N LEU A 126 3.76 3.04 6.45
CA LEU A 126 5.19 3.28 6.31
C LEU A 126 5.94 2.06 5.74
N PHE A 127 5.76 0.88 6.32
CA PHE A 127 6.46 -0.34 5.92
C PHE A 127 6.05 -0.84 4.53
N PHE A 128 4.78 -0.70 4.14
CA PHE A 128 4.38 -0.99 2.76
C PHE A 128 5.04 -0.05 1.75
N GLY A 129 5.15 1.25 2.08
CA GLY A 129 5.87 2.20 1.22
C GLY A 129 7.38 1.93 1.18
N ILE A 130 7.99 1.57 2.33
CA ILE A 130 9.40 1.15 2.39
C ILE A 130 9.62 -0.11 1.54
N ALA A 131 8.74 -1.11 1.62
CA ALA A 131 8.82 -2.31 0.81
C ALA A 131 8.74 -1.99 -0.69
N LEU A 132 7.81 -1.13 -1.11
CA LEU A 132 7.74 -0.66 -2.49
C LEU A 132 9.00 0.09 -2.91
N GLY A 133 9.55 0.95 -2.04
CA GLY A 133 10.81 1.64 -2.28
C GLY A 133 11.99 0.69 -2.49
N ASN A 134 12.05 -0.40 -1.74
CA ASN A 134 13.06 -1.44 -1.92
C ASN A 134 12.91 -2.15 -3.28
N ILE A 135 11.68 -2.49 -3.68
CA ILE A 135 11.42 -3.11 -4.99
C ILE A 135 11.82 -2.16 -6.13
N VAL A 136 11.48 -0.88 -6.01
CA VAL A 136 11.79 0.14 -7.03
C VAL A 136 13.28 0.45 -7.12
N ARG A 137 13.99 0.44 -6.00
CA ARG A 137 15.46 0.54 -5.96
C ARG A 137 16.13 -0.70 -6.55
N GLY A 138 15.60 -1.88 -6.22
CA GLY A 138 16.27 -3.15 -6.44
C GLY A 138 16.98 -3.68 -5.20
N VAL A 139 17.42 -4.94 -5.29
CA VAL A 139 18.06 -5.70 -4.21
C VAL A 139 19.29 -6.46 -4.71
N ASN A 140 20.23 -6.77 -3.80
CA ASN A 140 21.42 -7.55 -4.12
C ASN A 140 21.08 -9.05 -4.19
N LEU A 141 20.57 -9.48 -5.34
CA LEU A 141 20.26 -10.87 -5.64
C LEU A 141 21.53 -11.73 -5.63
N GLY A 142 21.45 -12.94 -5.07
CA GLY A 142 22.58 -13.83 -4.84
C GLY A 142 23.49 -13.44 -3.68
N GLY A 143 23.25 -12.30 -3.02
CA GLY A 143 24.15 -11.78 -1.99
C GLY A 143 25.57 -11.61 -2.52
N VAL A 144 25.69 -10.93 -3.66
CA VAL A 144 26.96 -10.82 -4.38
C VAL A 144 27.91 -9.90 -3.63
N GLU A 145 29.11 -10.42 -3.36
CA GLU A 145 30.22 -9.69 -2.76
C GLU A 145 31.45 -9.84 -3.65
N ASN A 146 32.09 -8.73 -4.03
CA ASN A 146 33.26 -8.73 -4.94
C ASN A 146 33.03 -9.53 -6.25
N GLY A 147 31.81 -9.50 -6.78
CA GLY A 147 31.43 -10.21 -8.01
C GLY A 147 31.20 -11.72 -7.85
N VAL A 148 31.22 -12.25 -6.61
CA VAL A 148 30.97 -13.66 -6.31
C VAL A 148 29.64 -13.80 -5.56
N SER A 149 28.79 -14.72 -6.04
CA SER A 149 27.50 -15.01 -5.41
C SER A 149 27.68 -15.87 -4.16
N ALA A 150 27.17 -15.40 -3.01
CA ALA A 150 27.13 -16.18 -1.78
C ALA A 150 25.98 -17.21 -1.76
N HIS A 151 24.88 -16.90 -2.47
CA HIS A 151 23.65 -17.69 -2.49
C HIS A 151 23.14 -17.93 -3.92
N GLU A 152 22.01 -18.60 -4.05
CA GLU A 152 21.32 -18.76 -5.34
C GLU A 152 20.83 -17.41 -5.87
N GLY A 153 20.80 -17.25 -7.19
CA GLY A 153 20.58 -15.95 -7.84
C GLY A 153 19.22 -15.30 -7.63
N HIS A 154 18.25 -15.99 -7.04
CA HIS A 154 16.97 -15.39 -6.67
C HIS A 154 16.89 -15.05 -5.17
N TYR A 155 17.79 -15.60 -4.35
CA TYR A 155 17.82 -15.32 -2.92
C TYR A 155 18.47 -13.98 -2.64
N PHE A 156 17.95 -13.25 -1.65
CA PHE A 156 18.61 -12.08 -1.07
C PHE A 156 18.23 -11.98 0.40
N PHE A 157 18.96 -11.16 1.15
CA PHE A 157 18.62 -10.80 2.52
C PHE A 157 18.94 -9.33 2.75
N LEU A 158 18.00 -8.59 3.35
CA LEU A 158 18.21 -7.21 3.74
C LEU A 158 18.08 -7.08 5.27
N PRO A 159 19.11 -6.60 5.98
CA PRO A 159 18.96 -6.23 7.38
C PRO A 159 17.99 -5.06 7.51
N LEU A 160 17.36 -4.87 8.67
CA LEU A 160 16.38 -3.80 8.84
C LEU A 160 16.98 -2.41 8.56
N TRP A 161 18.22 -2.19 8.99
CA TRP A 161 19.02 -1.02 8.66
C TRP A 161 20.50 -1.42 8.58
N ASP A 162 21.29 -0.60 7.91
CA ASP A 162 22.75 -0.69 7.89
C ASP A 162 23.38 0.60 8.43
N SER A 163 24.68 0.61 8.67
CA SER A 163 25.40 1.77 9.26
C SER A 163 25.57 2.95 8.31
N SER A 164 25.57 2.72 7.00
CA SER A 164 25.69 3.76 5.98
C SER A 164 24.37 4.47 5.71
N PHE A 165 23.25 3.78 5.98
CA PHE A 165 21.90 4.25 5.75
C PHE A 165 21.66 4.74 4.30
N SER A 166 22.41 4.16 3.35
CA SER A 166 22.48 4.62 1.97
C SER A 166 22.00 3.53 1.00
N PRO A 167 21.10 3.87 0.06
CA PRO A 167 20.58 2.93 -0.91
C PRO A 167 21.58 2.58 -2.02
N LEU A 168 22.73 3.25 -2.07
CA LEU A 168 23.76 3.05 -3.10
C LEU A 168 24.86 2.08 -2.66
N THR A 169 24.71 1.44 -1.50
CA THR A 169 25.67 0.45 -1.01
C THR A 169 25.41 -0.93 -1.59
N GLU A 170 26.41 -1.81 -1.51
CA GLU A 170 26.29 -3.21 -1.96
C GLU A 170 25.34 -4.03 -1.06
N HIS A 171 25.21 -3.64 0.21
CA HIS A 171 24.33 -4.30 1.20
C HIS A 171 23.44 -3.27 1.90
N PRO A 172 22.49 -2.69 1.18
CA PRO A 172 21.64 -1.70 1.80
C PRO A 172 20.71 -2.33 2.83
N GLY A 173 20.33 -1.56 3.84
CA GLY A 173 19.21 -1.93 4.69
C GLY A 173 17.86 -1.90 3.96
N VAL A 174 16.84 -2.48 4.60
CA VAL A 174 15.44 -2.27 4.21
C VAL A 174 15.08 -0.80 4.40
N ILE A 175 15.52 -0.21 5.51
CA ILE A 175 15.32 1.20 5.84
C ILE A 175 16.60 1.96 5.49
N ASP A 176 16.46 2.88 4.55
CA ASP A 176 17.49 3.84 4.13
C ASP A 176 16.82 5.19 3.80
N TRP A 177 17.62 6.19 3.43
CA TRP A 177 17.06 7.52 3.17
C TRP A 177 16.08 7.55 1.98
N PHE A 178 16.21 6.66 0.98
CA PHE A 178 15.29 6.60 -0.17
C PHE A 178 13.99 5.91 0.21
N THR A 179 14.07 4.74 0.84
CA THR A 179 12.90 3.96 1.20
C THR A 179 12.05 4.65 2.26
N ILE A 180 12.65 5.45 3.16
CA ILE A 180 11.90 6.33 4.06
C ILE A 180 11.08 7.37 3.30
N ILE A 181 11.62 8.00 2.25
CA ILE A 181 10.88 9.01 1.47
C ILE A 181 9.64 8.37 0.84
N ILE A 182 9.79 7.18 0.25
CA ILE A 182 8.66 6.44 -0.34
C ILE A 182 7.66 6.00 0.75
N GLY A 183 8.16 5.56 1.90
CA GLY A 183 7.35 5.27 3.10
C GLY A 183 6.52 6.47 3.57
N LEU A 184 7.13 7.66 3.64
CA LEU A 184 6.44 8.89 4.02
C LEU A 184 5.39 9.31 2.98
N ILE A 185 5.67 9.12 1.69
CA ILE A 185 4.68 9.33 0.62
C ILE A 185 3.48 8.41 0.83
N ALA A 186 3.69 7.12 1.17
CA ALA A 186 2.63 6.18 1.47
C ALA A 186 1.81 6.61 2.70
N VAL A 187 2.46 6.97 3.81
CA VAL A 187 1.79 7.48 5.03
C VAL A 187 0.92 8.69 4.72
N VAL A 188 1.44 9.69 4.01
CA VAL A 188 0.69 10.91 3.68
C VAL A 188 -0.45 10.61 2.72
N THR A 189 -0.21 9.79 1.69
CA THR A 189 -1.23 9.39 0.72
C THR A 189 -2.39 8.67 1.39
N LEU A 190 -2.09 7.68 2.25
CA LEU A 190 -3.11 6.91 2.94
C LEU A 190 -3.83 7.74 4.00
N ALA A 191 -3.13 8.64 4.72
CA ALA A 191 -3.77 9.58 5.64
C ALA A 191 -4.77 10.50 4.92
N ILE A 192 -4.44 11.00 3.73
CA ILE A 192 -5.36 11.74 2.87
C ILE A 192 -6.56 10.87 2.46
N HIS A 193 -6.31 9.61 2.08
CA HIS A 193 -7.35 8.68 1.66
C HIS A 193 -8.33 8.36 2.79
N GLY A 194 -7.82 8.02 3.98
CA GLY A 194 -8.63 7.78 5.18
C GLY A 194 -9.39 9.01 5.65
N ALA A 195 -8.81 10.21 5.57
CA ALA A 195 -9.53 11.45 5.86
C ALA A 195 -10.74 11.65 4.92
N ASN A 196 -10.56 11.38 3.62
CA ASN A 196 -11.66 11.43 2.65
C ASN A 196 -12.71 10.33 2.91
N TRP A 197 -12.30 9.14 3.36
CA TRP A 197 -13.22 8.07 3.76
C TRP A 197 -14.09 8.46 4.95
N VAL A 198 -13.49 9.01 6.00
CA VAL A 198 -14.22 9.49 7.19
C VAL A 198 -15.25 10.57 6.80
N ILE A 199 -14.86 11.52 5.94
CA ILE A 199 -15.77 12.54 5.41
C ILE A 199 -16.90 11.88 4.61
N LEU A 200 -16.57 10.93 3.73
CA LEU A 200 -17.55 10.23 2.90
C LEU A 200 -18.56 9.44 3.74
N LYS A 201 -18.10 8.74 4.78
CA LYS A 201 -18.92 7.79 5.56
C LYS A 201 -19.61 8.38 6.77
N THR A 202 -19.22 9.54 7.27
CA THR A 202 -19.77 10.08 8.53
C THR A 202 -20.44 11.44 8.34
N ASN A 203 -21.35 11.82 9.22
CA ASN A 203 -21.90 13.18 9.34
C ASN A 203 -21.46 13.81 10.66
N SER A 204 -20.16 14.03 10.79
CA SER A 204 -19.53 14.47 12.04
C SER A 204 -18.96 15.88 11.95
N SER A 205 -18.81 16.54 13.11
CA SER A 205 -18.21 17.87 13.19
C SER A 205 -16.74 17.87 12.74
N ILE A 206 -16.03 16.75 12.87
CA ILE A 206 -14.62 16.63 12.48
C ILE A 206 -14.41 16.71 10.97
N ASN A 207 -15.43 16.41 10.15
CA ASN A 207 -15.33 16.43 8.69
C ASN A 207 -14.88 17.79 8.13
N SER A 208 -15.37 18.89 8.71
CA SER A 208 -14.97 20.25 8.31
C SER A 208 -13.46 20.50 8.54
N LYS A 209 -12.95 20.05 9.69
CA LYS A 209 -11.54 20.12 10.05
C LYS A 209 -10.68 19.23 9.14
N LEU A 210 -11.18 18.04 8.79
CA LEU A 210 -10.47 17.09 7.92
C LEU A 210 -10.21 17.65 6.52
N LYS A 211 -11.12 18.47 5.95
CA LYS A 211 -10.84 19.16 4.67
C LYS A 211 -9.60 20.05 4.74
N GLY A 212 -9.43 20.77 5.85
CA GLY A 212 -8.22 21.57 6.10
C GLY A 212 -6.96 20.72 6.32
N VAL A 213 -7.09 19.55 6.94
CA VAL A 213 -6.00 18.58 7.10
C VAL A 213 -5.58 18.02 5.74
N ILE A 214 -6.55 17.58 4.91
CA ILE A 214 -6.31 17.07 3.56
C ILE A 214 -5.54 18.10 2.74
N PHE A 215 -5.95 19.36 2.75
CA PHE A 215 -5.25 20.41 1.98
C PHE A 215 -3.77 20.54 2.39
N LYS A 216 -3.48 20.54 3.70
CA LYS A 216 -2.09 20.63 4.21
C LYS A 216 -1.29 19.38 3.87
N LEU A 217 -1.86 18.19 4.05
CA LEU A 217 -1.21 16.93 3.69
C LEU A 217 -0.96 16.85 2.18
N ASN A 218 -1.85 17.40 1.34
CA ASN A 218 -1.68 17.41 -0.10
C ASN A 218 -0.53 18.31 -0.56
N ILE A 219 -0.27 19.43 0.15
CA ILE A 219 0.95 20.23 -0.05
C ILE A 219 2.18 19.39 0.29
N THR A 220 2.19 18.74 1.45
CA THR A 220 3.29 17.86 1.86
C THR A 220 3.52 16.74 0.84
N LEU A 221 2.45 16.11 0.37
CA LEU A 221 2.52 15.06 -0.65
C LEU A 221 3.14 15.60 -1.94
N ALA A 222 2.70 16.75 -2.44
CA ALA A 222 3.25 17.34 -3.65
C ALA A 222 4.77 17.62 -3.53
N VAL A 223 5.21 18.15 -2.38
CA VAL A 223 6.64 18.37 -2.11
C VAL A 223 7.41 17.05 -2.08
N LEU A 224 6.89 16.05 -1.35
CA LEU A 224 7.52 14.73 -1.27
C LEU A 224 7.60 14.03 -2.63
N THR A 225 6.55 14.13 -3.46
CA THR A 225 6.54 13.54 -4.82
C THR A 225 7.56 14.20 -5.73
N LEU A 226 7.65 15.54 -5.74
CA LEU A 226 8.66 16.23 -6.55
C LEU A 226 10.08 15.87 -6.09
N PHE A 227 10.29 15.82 -4.77
CA PHE A 227 11.56 15.43 -4.19
C PHE A 227 11.90 13.97 -4.52
N SER A 228 10.94 13.04 -4.42
CA SER A 228 11.18 11.63 -4.72
C SER A 228 11.51 11.39 -6.19
N LEU A 229 10.92 12.12 -7.13
CA LEU A 229 11.26 12.01 -8.54
C LEU A 229 12.71 12.41 -8.82
N PHE A 230 13.18 13.51 -8.19
CA PHE A 230 14.57 13.95 -8.30
C PHE A 230 15.54 12.92 -7.71
N VAL A 231 15.20 12.40 -6.54
CA VAL A 231 16.04 11.46 -5.80
C VAL A 231 16.07 10.08 -6.46
N TRP A 232 14.95 9.61 -7.00
CA TRP A 232 14.84 8.30 -7.66
C TRP A 232 15.76 8.19 -8.87
N GLN A 233 15.87 9.25 -9.67
CA GLN A 233 16.81 9.32 -10.79
C GLN A 233 18.29 9.21 -10.38
N LYS A 234 18.63 9.53 -9.12
CA LYS A 234 19.98 9.27 -8.59
C LYS A 234 20.18 7.84 -8.14
N VAL A 235 19.13 7.20 -7.62
CA VAL A 235 19.17 5.81 -7.12
C VAL A 235 19.14 4.82 -8.28
N ASN A 236 18.29 5.09 -9.27
CA ASN A 236 18.14 4.28 -10.47
C ASN A 236 18.00 5.22 -11.68
N PRO A 237 19.10 5.51 -12.40
CA PRO A 237 19.10 6.42 -13.55
C PRO A 237 18.11 6.00 -14.66
N ASN A 238 17.93 4.69 -14.84
CA ASN A 238 17.11 4.11 -15.91
C ASN A 238 15.63 3.97 -15.50
N SER A 239 15.24 4.47 -14.33
CA SER A 239 13.89 4.33 -13.77
C SER A 239 12.76 4.90 -14.64
N LEU A 240 13.07 5.82 -15.55
CA LEU A 240 12.09 6.48 -16.42
C LEU A 240 12.14 6.02 -17.88
N ASP A 241 13.05 5.10 -18.22
CA ASP A 241 13.29 4.66 -19.60
C ASP A 241 12.03 4.07 -20.21
N ASN A 242 11.29 3.25 -19.44
CA ASN A 242 10.03 2.66 -19.86
C ASN A 242 8.99 3.70 -20.30
N PHE A 243 8.94 4.89 -19.68
CA PHE A 243 8.01 5.95 -20.08
C PHE A 243 8.47 6.68 -21.35
N SER A 244 9.78 6.73 -21.59
CA SER A 244 10.36 7.32 -22.80
C SER A 244 10.17 6.38 -23.99
N ASP A 245 10.41 5.09 -23.81
CA ASP A 245 10.26 4.05 -24.84
C ASP A 245 8.80 3.77 -25.17
N LYS A 246 7.91 3.81 -24.17
CA LYS A 246 6.47 3.55 -24.30
C LYS A 246 5.68 4.75 -23.76
N PRO A 247 5.53 5.84 -24.53
CA PRO A 247 4.86 7.06 -24.08
C PRO A 247 3.42 6.86 -23.60
N TYR A 248 2.73 5.82 -24.07
CA TYR A 248 1.37 5.49 -23.60
C TYR A 248 1.32 5.12 -22.10
N LEU A 249 2.43 4.70 -21.50
CA LEU A 249 2.53 4.45 -20.06
C LEU A 249 2.40 5.72 -19.21
N MET A 250 2.55 6.91 -19.82
CA MET A 250 2.33 8.20 -19.14
C MET A 250 0.89 8.38 -18.62
N VAL A 251 -0.06 7.56 -19.06
CA VAL A 251 -1.42 7.55 -18.51
C VAL A 251 -1.43 7.34 -16.99
N PHE A 252 -0.53 6.50 -16.46
CA PHE A 252 -0.48 6.18 -15.03
C PHE A 252 -0.03 7.35 -14.15
N PRO A 253 1.10 8.06 -14.45
CA PRO A 253 1.46 9.25 -13.70
C PRO A 253 0.45 10.38 -13.91
N LEU A 254 -0.19 10.49 -15.08
CA LEU A 254 -1.26 11.48 -15.29
C LEU A 254 -2.47 11.22 -14.39
N ILE A 255 -2.84 9.96 -14.15
CA ILE A 255 -3.88 9.59 -13.18
C ILE A 255 -3.49 10.06 -11.77
N TYR A 256 -2.24 9.81 -11.36
CA TYR A 256 -1.71 10.26 -10.07
C TYR A 256 -1.81 11.80 -9.92
N PHE A 257 -1.29 12.53 -10.90
CA PHE A 257 -1.28 14.00 -10.87
C PHE A 257 -2.69 14.60 -10.95
N THR A 258 -3.64 13.94 -11.63
CA THR A 258 -5.04 14.35 -11.64
C THR A 258 -5.64 14.32 -10.22
N GLY A 259 -5.39 13.23 -9.48
CA GLY A 259 -5.79 13.12 -8.08
C GLY A 259 -5.14 14.18 -7.19
N LEU A 260 -3.81 14.31 -7.30
CA LEU A 260 -3.01 15.27 -6.52
C LEU A 260 -3.45 16.72 -6.75
N ILE A 261 -3.59 17.13 -8.01
CA ILE A 261 -4.02 18.48 -8.39
C ILE A 261 -5.46 18.73 -7.95
N GLY A 262 -6.35 17.76 -8.16
CA GLY A 262 -7.76 17.89 -7.80
C GLY A 262 -7.97 18.14 -6.30
N LEU A 263 -7.18 17.50 -5.43
CA LEU A 263 -7.31 17.66 -3.97
C LEU A 263 -6.88 19.03 -3.44
N PHE A 264 -6.15 19.86 -4.20
CA PHE A 264 -5.96 21.26 -3.83
C PHE A 264 -7.29 22.05 -3.82
N PHE A 265 -8.30 21.58 -4.54
CA PHE A 265 -9.62 22.18 -4.59
C PHE A 265 -10.62 21.54 -3.62
N ILE A 266 -10.17 20.76 -2.63
CA ILE A 266 -11.02 20.02 -1.67
C ILE A 266 -12.15 20.86 -1.05
N ASN A 267 -11.90 22.14 -0.75
CA ASN A 267 -12.89 23.03 -0.17
C ASN A 267 -14.01 23.44 -1.15
N LYS A 268 -13.77 23.34 -2.46
CA LYS A 268 -14.75 23.64 -3.53
C LYS A 268 -15.54 22.40 -3.95
N ILE A 269 -15.11 21.20 -3.55
CA ILE A 269 -15.78 19.95 -3.90
C ILE A 269 -17.10 19.83 -3.10
N LYS A 270 -18.22 19.81 -3.81
CA LYS A 270 -19.57 19.72 -3.21
C LYS A 270 -19.97 18.31 -2.81
N LYS A 271 -19.53 17.29 -3.56
CA LYS A 271 -19.86 15.88 -3.34
C LYS A 271 -18.64 15.16 -2.76
N ASP A 272 -18.73 14.67 -1.54
CA ASP A 272 -17.62 14.00 -0.85
C ASP A 272 -17.10 12.77 -1.63
N SER A 273 -17.96 12.12 -2.42
CA SER A 273 -17.55 11.03 -3.31
C SER A 273 -16.49 11.42 -4.35
N HIS A 274 -16.51 12.67 -4.83
CA HIS A 274 -15.53 13.14 -5.81
C HIS A 274 -14.17 13.33 -5.16
N ALA A 275 -14.14 13.84 -3.92
CA ALA A 275 -12.92 13.96 -3.14
C ALA A 275 -12.30 12.58 -2.84
N PHE A 276 -13.15 11.60 -2.49
CA PHE A 276 -12.71 10.21 -2.33
C PHE A 276 -12.13 9.64 -3.62
N VAL A 277 -12.81 9.80 -4.77
CA VAL A 277 -12.29 9.37 -6.08
C VAL A 277 -10.92 9.99 -6.37
N LEU A 278 -10.73 11.29 -6.13
CA LEU A 278 -9.43 11.94 -6.35
C LEU A 278 -8.32 11.31 -5.49
N SER A 279 -8.60 11.00 -4.22
CA SER A 279 -7.63 10.29 -3.38
C SER A 279 -7.38 8.84 -3.84
N THR A 280 -8.39 8.15 -4.38
CA THR A 280 -8.23 6.84 -5.02
C THR A 280 -7.33 6.94 -6.26
N LEU A 281 -7.48 8.00 -7.09
CA LEU A 281 -6.62 8.21 -8.26
C LEU A 281 -5.15 8.37 -7.89
N ILE A 282 -4.84 8.99 -6.74
CA ILE A 282 -3.45 9.08 -6.23
C ILE A 282 -2.90 7.68 -5.96
N ILE A 283 -3.65 6.82 -5.28
CA ILE A 283 -3.20 5.45 -4.97
C ILE A 283 -3.05 4.62 -6.25
N VAL A 284 -4.09 4.60 -7.09
CA VAL A 284 -4.10 3.85 -8.35
C VAL A 284 -2.96 4.32 -9.26
N GLY A 285 -2.84 5.63 -9.47
CA GLY A 285 -1.79 6.21 -10.31
C GLY A 285 -0.39 5.94 -9.77
N GLY A 286 -0.18 6.00 -8.45
CA GLY A 286 1.14 5.77 -7.84
C GLY A 286 1.61 4.33 -7.97
N ILE A 287 0.74 3.37 -7.63
CA ILE A 287 1.04 1.94 -7.74
C ILE A 287 1.24 1.54 -9.21
N THR A 288 0.30 1.93 -10.07
CA THR A 288 0.38 1.58 -11.51
C THR A 288 1.56 2.25 -12.21
N SER A 289 1.96 3.47 -11.82
CA SER A 289 3.19 4.09 -12.33
C SER A 289 4.43 3.32 -11.93
N SER A 290 4.48 2.85 -10.67
CA SER A 290 5.61 2.03 -10.18
C SER A 290 5.68 0.71 -10.95
N LEU A 291 4.56 0.01 -11.12
CA LEU A 291 4.48 -1.22 -11.91
C LEU A 291 4.83 -1.00 -13.39
N ALA A 292 4.39 0.11 -13.99
CA ALA A 292 4.70 0.47 -15.36
C ALA A 292 6.17 0.81 -15.56
N SER A 293 6.81 1.44 -14.56
CA SER A 293 8.24 1.77 -14.60
C SER A 293 9.13 0.53 -14.55
N LEU A 294 8.71 -0.53 -13.85
CA LEU A 294 9.51 -1.74 -13.68
C LEU A 294 9.26 -2.78 -14.77
N PHE A 295 8.06 -2.81 -15.37
CA PHE A 295 7.67 -3.85 -16.32
C PHE A 295 8.70 -4.05 -17.46
N PRO A 296 9.14 -5.29 -17.77
CA PRO A 296 8.65 -6.58 -17.29
C PRO A 296 9.35 -7.13 -16.02
N VAL A 297 10.22 -6.35 -15.40
CA VAL A 297 10.90 -6.68 -14.15
C VAL A 297 9.91 -6.55 -12.99
N ILE A 298 9.93 -7.52 -12.07
CA ILE A 298 9.18 -7.46 -10.80
C ILE A 298 10.13 -7.20 -9.63
N LEU A 299 11.37 -7.69 -9.70
CA LEU A 299 12.42 -7.39 -8.71
C LEU A 299 13.76 -7.12 -9.41
N PRO A 300 14.22 -5.87 -9.47
CA PRO A 300 15.51 -5.53 -10.05
C PRO A 300 16.67 -6.07 -9.18
N SER A 301 17.58 -6.82 -9.79
CA SER A 301 18.96 -6.95 -9.29
C SER A 301 19.71 -5.63 -9.37
N VAL A 302 20.51 -5.30 -8.36
CA VAL A 302 21.43 -4.13 -8.36
C VAL A 302 22.86 -4.51 -8.77
N ASN A 303 23.11 -5.78 -9.07
CA ASN A 303 24.41 -6.29 -9.48
C ASN A 303 24.35 -6.90 -10.90
N ASP A 304 25.51 -7.01 -11.54
CA ASP A 304 25.65 -7.56 -12.89
C ASP A 304 25.81 -9.10 -12.92
N THR A 305 25.91 -9.73 -11.74
CA THR A 305 26.13 -11.19 -11.64
C THR A 305 24.85 -11.98 -11.83
N HIS A 306 23.72 -11.47 -11.34
CA HIS A 306 22.41 -12.11 -11.48
C HIS A 306 21.43 -11.23 -12.24
N GLU A 307 20.71 -11.85 -13.16
CA GLU A 307 19.63 -11.20 -13.88
C GLU A 307 18.51 -10.75 -12.94
N HIS A 308 17.78 -9.71 -13.35
CA HIS A 308 16.58 -9.29 -12.63
C HIS A 308 15.51 -10.39 -12.62
N LEU A 309 14.69 -10.43 -11.58
CA LEU A 309 13.49 -11.27 -11.58
C LEU A 309 12.41 -10.60 -12.41
N THR A 310 11.97 -11.28 -13.47
CA THR A 310 10.97 -10.82 -14.44
C THR A 310 9.74 -11.72 -14.39
N ILE A 311 8.62 -11.24 -14.94
CA ILE A 311 7.41 -12.06 -15.10
C ILE A 311 7.65 -13.36 -15.87
N TYR A 312 8.73 -13.44 -16.66
CA TYR A 312 9.03 -14.59 -17.52
C TYR A 312 9.90 -15.63 -16.83
N ASN A 313 10.87 -15.21 -16.00
CA ASN A 313 11.77 -16.14 -15.31
C ASN A 313 11.28 -16.53 -13.90
N THR A 314 10.24 -15.87 -13.36
CA THR A 314 9.63 -16.27 -12.09
C THR A 314 8.27 -16.95 -12.22
N ALA A 315 7.73 -17.03 -13.43
CA ALA A 315 6.40 -17.61 -13.65
C ALA A 315 6.37 -19.11 -13.36
N ALA A 316 5.26 -19.58 -12.79
CA ALA A 316 4.98 -21.01 -12.69
C ALA A 316 4.82 -21.66 -14.07
N GLU A 317 4.93 -22.98 -14.11
CA GLU A 317 4.73 -23.74 -15.36
C GLU A 317 3.38 -23.45 -16.00
N SER A 318 3.34 -23.51 -17.34
CA SER A 318 2.16 -23.18 -18.15
C SER A 318 0.90 -23.94 -17.75
N TYR A 319 1.05 -25.22 -17.36
CA TYR A 319 -0.04 -26.03 -16.83
C TYR A 319 -0.64 -25.42 -15.55
N GLY A 320 0.20 -25.05 -14.58
CA GLY A 320 -0.24 -24.42 -13.33
C GLY A 320 -0.98 -23.10 -13.58
N LEU A 321 -0.42 -22.24 -14.43
CA LEU A 321 -1.06 -20.97 -14.80
C LEU A 321 -2.41 -21.17 -15.51
N SER A 322 -2.54 -22.21 -16.34
CA SER A 322 -3.79 -22.53 -17.04
C SER A 322 -4.86 -23.07 -16.09
N VAL A 323 -4.50 -23.97 -15.18
CA VAL A 323 -5.43 -24.49 -14.16
C VAL A 323 -5.91 -23.36 -13.26
N ALA A 324 -4.98 -22.51 -12.81
CA ALA A 324 -5.31 -21.38 -11.98
C ALA A 324 -6.22 -20.37 -12.70
N LEU A 325 -6.11 -20.21 -14.03
CA LEU A 325 -6.99 -19.30 -14.77
C LEU A 325 -8.44 -19.76 -14.67
N ASN A 326 -8.70 -21.06 -14.80
CA ASN A 326 -10.04 -21.62 -14.67
C ASN A 326 -10.64 -21.36 -13.28
N TRP A 327 -9.84 -21.54 -12.22
CA TRP A 327 -10.25 -21.23 -10.86
C TRP A 327 -10.41 -19.73 -10.61
N ALA A 328 -9.57 -18.89 -11.22
CA ALA A 328 -9.67 -17.44 -11.11
C ALA A 328 -10.99 -16.92 -11.67
N ILE A 329 -11.51 -17.50 -12.75
CA ILE A 329 -12.84 -17.12 -13.28
C ILE A 329 -13.92 -17.32 -12.21
N ILE A 330 -13.92 -18.47 -11.54
CA ILE A 330 -14.85 -18.76 -10.44
C ILE A 330 -14.64 -17.77 -9.29
N GLY A 331 -13.38 -17.54 -8.90
CA GLY A 331 -13.02 -16.59 -7.84
C GLY A 331 -13.48 -15.16 -8.15
N PHE A 332 -13.26 -14.67 -9.37
CA PHE A 332 -13.70 -13.33 -9.80
C PHE A 332 -15.22 -13.19 -9.80
N ILE A 333 -15.96 -14.22 -10.21
CA ILE A 333 -17.43 -14.22 -10.13
C ILE A 333 -17.88 -14.08 -8.68
N LEU A 334 -17.31 -14.89 -7.77
CA LEU A 334 -17.63 -14.82 -6.34
C LEU A 334 -17.25 -13.45 -5.74
N LEU A 335 -16.09 -12.90 -6.09
CA LEU A 335 -15.66 -11.57 -5.67
C LEU A 335 -16.60 -10.46 -6.14
N ILE A 336 -17.07 -10.51 -7.40
CA ILE A 336 -18.02 -9.52 -7.94
C ILE A 336 -19.35 -9.61 -7.19
N VAL A 337 -19.88 -10.83 -6.96
CA VAL A 337 -21.12 -11.04 -6.20
C VAL A 337 -20.96 -10.49 -4.78
N TYR A 338 -19.86 -10.83 -4.12
CA TYR A 338 -19.52 -10.34 -2.79
C TYR A 338 -19.51 -8.80 -2.74
N PHE A 339 -18.82 -8.12 -3.67
CA PHE A 339 -18.81 -6.66 -3.73
C PHE A 339 -20.18 -6.04 -3.95
N ILE A 340 -21.01 -6.64 -4.81
CA ILE A 340 -22.37 -6.15 -5.05
C ILE A 340 -23.18 -6.23 -3.76
N VAL A 341 -23.08 -7.35 -3.03
CA VAL A 341 -23.76 -7.54 -1.74
C VAL A 341 -23.22 -6.55 -0.70
N GLN A 342 -21.90 -6.46 -0.55
CA GLN A 342 -21.23 -5.58 0.39
C GLN A 342 -21.63 -4.11 0.18
N LYS A 343 -21.61 -3.63 -1.08
CA LYS A 343 -22.02 -2.27 -1.45
C LYS A 343 -23.49 -1.99 -1.16
N ARG A 344 -24.37 -3.00 -1.32
CA ARG A 344 -25.80 -2.87 -1.00
C ARG A 344 -26.04 -2.78 0.50
N LEU A 345 -25.37 -3.62 1.29
CA LEU A 345 -25.54 -3.68 2.74
C LEU A 345 -24.90 -2.47 3.46
N MET A 346 -23.72 -2.05 3.01
CA MET A 346 -22.93 -1.00 3.67
C MET A 346 -22.93 0.33 2.89
N GLY A 347 -23.97 0.52 2.08
CA GLY A 347 -24.22 1.75 1.35
C GLY A 347 -24.63 2.90 2.29
N GLY A 348 -24.21 4.12 1.96
CA GLY A 348 -24.58 5.32 2.74
C GLY A 348 -23.64 5.64 3.90
N LYS A 349 -24.16 6.43 4.83
CA LYS A 349 -23.46 6.96 6.00
C LYS A 349 -23.56 5.97 7.17
N VAL A 350 -22.47 5.80 7.92
CA VAL A 350 -22.36 4.79 8.98
C VAL A 350 -22.87 5.28 10.34
N ASP A 351 -23.33 6.53 10.44
CA ASP A 351 -23.71 7.14 11.73
C ASP A 351 -24.76 6.29 12.49
N HIS A 352 -25.67 5.65 11.75
CA HIS A 352 -26.78 4.83 12.28
C HIS A 352 -26.55 3.31 12.28
N MET A 353 -25.41 2.82 11.77
CA MET A 353 -25.12 1.38 11.76
C MET A 353 -24.56 0.96 13.12
N ASP A 354 -24.89 -0.21 13.67
CA ASP A 354 -24.23 -0.65 14.90
C ASP A 354 -22.84 -1.27 14.58
N TYR A 355 -21.84 -0.97 15.41
CA TYR A 355 -20.49 -1.55 15.32
C TYR A 355 -19.98 -1.85 16.74
N GLY A 356 -19.52 -3.08 16.96
CA GLY A 356 -19.33 -3.65 18.29
C GLY A 356 -20.63 -4.23 18.84
N HIS A 357 -20.53 -5.37 19.53
CA HIS A 357 -21.66 -6.10 20.10
C HIS A 357 -22.50 -5.29 21.10
#